data_AF-A0A8T5BNE0-F1
#
_entry.id   AF-A0A8T5BNE0-F1
#
_cell.length_a   1.000
_cell.length_b   1.000
_cell.length_c   1.000
_cell.angle_alpha   90.00
_cell.angle_beta   90.00
_cell.angle_gamma   90.00
#
_symmetry.space_group_name_H-M   'P 1'
#
loop_
_entity.id
_entity.type
_entity.pdbx_description
1 polymer ?
#
loop_
_entity_poly.entity_id
_entity_poly.type
_entity_poly.pdbx_seq_one_letter_code
_entity_poly.pdbx_strand_id
1 'polypeptide(L)'
;MKDLKRYCRCWRVKAMSNKKVALIFSIIIIVFINVLLEKFLIPLFREGIPLPYPATGKPIGSVLLPATFFHVLMISGSVFAIGLIADKLGFKLDELTPKTMQGKINLVVFFIMLTSGIIMWWYPIAFLPFIITAAYLTIIELS
;
A
#
# COMPACT_ATOMS: atom_id res chain seq x y z
N MET A 1 -4.33 -38.66 31.22
CA MET A 1 -4.14 -37.18 31.19
C MET A 1 -3.00 -36.69 30.27
N LYS A 2 -1.94 -37.46 30.00
CA LYS A 2 -0.84 -37.03 29.10
C LYS A 2 -1.24 -36.98 27.61
N ASP A 3 -2.18 -37.82 27.18
CA ASP A 3 -2.58 -37.90 25.76
C ASP A 3 -3.45 -36.74 25.28
N LEU A 4 -4.31 -36.17 26.14
CA LEU A 4 -5.08 -34.96 25.81
C LEU A 4 -4.17 -33.76 25.51
N LYS A 5 -3.07 -33.63 26.27
CA LYS A 5 -2.08 -32.57 26.04
C LYS A 5 -1.32 -32.76 24.72
N ARG A 6 -1.13 -33.99 24.22
CA ARG A 6 -0.55 -34.25 22.89
C ARG A 6 -1.52 -33.88 21.77
N TYR A 7 -2.79 -34.27 21.88
CA TYR A 7 -3.81 -33.95 20.88
C TYR A 7 -4.04 -32.43 20.75
N CYS A 8 -4.16 -31.70 21.86
CA CYS A 8 -4.26 -30.22 21.83
C CYS A 8 -3.03 -29.55 21.20
N ARG A 9 -1.83 -30.11 21.40
CA ARG A 9 -0.59 -29.55 20.85
C ARG A 9 -0.49 -29.79 19.35
N CYS A 10 -0.85 -30.99 18.87
CA CYS A 10 -0.83 -31.34 17.45
C CYS A 10 -1.87 -30.54 16.65
N TRP A 11 -3.08 -30.34 17.21
CA TRP A 11 -4.11 -29.49 16.61
C TRP A 11 -3.67 -28.01 16.51
N ARG A 12 -3.05 -27.48 17.57
CA ARG A 12 -2.53 -26.10 17.58
C ARG A 12 -1.44 -25.89 16.52
N VAL A 13 -0.54 -26.86 16.35
CA VAL A 13 0.52 -26.80 15.32
C VAL A 13 -0.08 -26.86 13.91
N LYS A 14 -1.07 -27.73 13.67
CA LYS A 14 -1.72 -27.87 12.36
C LYS A 14 -2.55 -26.64 11.99
N ALA A 15 -3.30 -26.07 12.93
CA ALA A 15 -4.04 -24.83 12.73
C ALA A 15 -3.11 -23.62 12.48
N MET A 16 -1.97 -23.56 13.16
CA MET A 16 -0.98 -22.49 12.96
C MET A 16 -0.23 -22.63 11.63
N SER A 17 0.01 -23.87 11.16
CA SER A 17 0.59 -24.15 9.84
C SER A 17 -0.33 -23.70 8.71
N ASN A 18 -1.63 -23.99 8.77
CA ASN A 18 -2.59 -23.57 7.75
C ASN A 18 -2.73 -22.05 7.65
N LYS A 19 -2.67 -21.33 8.79
CA LYS A 19 -2.68 -19.85 8.81
C LYS A 19 -1.45 -19.23 8.13
N LYS A 20 -0.27 -19.83 8.33
CA LYS A 20 0.97 -19.38 7.68
C LYS A 20 0.91 -19.60 6.16
N VAL A 21 0.40 -20.75 5.73
CA VAL A 21 0.22 -21.06 4.30
C VAL A 21 -0.77 -20.07 3.65
N ALA A 22 -1.89 -19.77 4.33
CA ALA A 22 -2.86 -18.79 3.84
C ALA A 22 -2.24 -17.39 3.69
N LEU A 23 -1.45 -16.94 4.68
CA LEU A 23 -0.75 -15.65 4.63
C LEU A 23 0.23 -15.59 3.45
N ILE A 24 1.04 -16.63 3.24
CA ILE A 24 2.00 -16.69 2.13
C ILE A 24 1.26 -16.60 0.79
N PHE A 25 0.16 -17.32 0.63
CA PHE A 25 -0.64 -17.26 -0.59
C PHE A 25 -1.23 -15.86 -0.83
N SER A 26 -1.70 -15.18 0.22
CA SER A 26 -2.16 -13.79 0.13
C SER A 26 -1.05 -12.83 -0.30
N ILE A 27 0.17 -12.99 0.24
CA ILE A 27 1.32 -12.17 -0.17
C ILE A 27 1.64 -12.39 -1.65
N ILE A 28 1.64 -13.64 -2.13
CA ILE A 28 1.88 -13.97 -3.54
C ILE A 28 0.83 -13.30 -4.43
N ILE A 29 -0.45 -13.33 -4.06
CA ILE A 29 -1.52 -12.65 -4.80
C ILE A 29 -1.29 -11.14 -4.85
N ILE A 30 -0.95 -10.50 -3.73
CA ILE A 30 -0.71 -9.05 -3.67
C ILE A 30 0.46 -8.67 -4.57
N VAL A 31 1.57 -9.42 -4.53
CA VAL A 31 2.72 -9.20 -5.41
C VAL A 31 2.32 -9.35 -6.88
N PHE A 32 1.52 -10.36 -7.22
CA PHE A 32 1.04 -10.55 -8.59
C PHE A 32 0.16 -9.39 -9.07
N ILE A 33 -0.75 -8.91 -8.22
CA ILE A 33 -1.58 -7.73 -8.52
C ILE A 33 -0.70 -6.50 -8.73
N ASN A 34 0.32 -6.28 -7.91
CA ASN A 34 1.24 -5.15 -8.07
C ASN A 34 1.97 -5.21 -9.41
N VAL A 35 2.55 -6.35 -9.77
CA VAL A 35 3.23 -6.53 -11.07
C VAL A 35 2.27 -6.25 -12.24
N LEU A 36 1.03 -6.69 -12.11
CA LEU A 36 0.00 -6.46 -13.12
C LEU A 36 -0.36 -4.97 -13.23
N LEU A 37 -0.62 -4.31 -12.10
CA LEU A 37 -0.88 -2.86 -12.05
C LEU A 37 0.29 -2.07 -12.64
N GLU A 38 1.52 -2.43 -12.29
CA GLU A 38 2.73 -1.79 -12.81
C GLU A 38 2.79 -1.90 -14.34
N LYS A 39 2.53 -3.10 -14.89
CA LYS A 39 2.56 -3.33 -16.33
C LYS A 39 1.51 -2.52 -17.09
N PHE A 40 0.34 -2.26 -16.50
CA PHE A 40 -0.74 -1.52 -17.14
C PHE A 40 -0.67 0.00 -16.92
N LEU A 41 -0.28 0.45 -15.72
CA LEU A 41 -0.33 1.87 -15.33
C LEU A 41 0.95 2.63 -15.66
N ILE A 42 2.13 1.99 -15.62
CA ILE A 42 3.38 2.66 -15.98
C ILE A 42 3.39 3.15 -17.45
N PRO A 43 2.92 2.37 -18.44
CA PRO A 43 2.82 2.86 -19.81
C PRO A 43 1.93 4.11 -19.93
N LEU A 44 0.81 4.15 -19.19
CA LEU A 44 -0.10 5.30 -19.15
C LEU A 44 0.63 6.58 -18.70
N PHE A 45 1.53 6.48 -17.73
CA PHE A 45 2.33 7.61 -17.23
C PHE A 45 3.40 8.09 -18.22
N ARG A 46 3.69 7.29 -19.25
CA ARG A 46 4.66 7.61 -20.31
C ARG A 46 4.01 8.02 -21.63
N GLU A 47 2.68 7.97 -21.72
CA GLU A 47 1.97 8.37 -22.93
C GLU A 47 2.30 9.82 -23.30
N GLY A 48 2.61 10.05 -24.57
CA GLY A 48 2.99 11.36 -25.10
C GLY A 48 4.48 11.72 -24.97
N ILE A 49 5.34 10.83 -24.46
CA ILE A 49 6.77 11.10 -24.33
C ILE A 49 7.59 10.27 -25.34
N PRO A 50 8.32 10.91 -26.27
CA PRO A 50 9.13 10.19 -27.24
C PRO A 50 10.31 9.50 -26.55
N LEU A 51 10.52 8.23 -26.89
CA LEU A 51 11.71 7.46 -26.53
C LEU A 51 12.60 7.32 -27.79
N PRO A 52 13.93 7.52 -27.71
CA PRO A 52 14.73 7.83 -26.52
C PRO A 52 14.61 9.29 -26.06
N TYR A 53 14.79 9.51 -24.77
CA TYR A 53 14.70 10.85 -24.17
C TYR A 53 15.78 11.77 -24.76
N PRO A 54 15.42 12.94 -25.33
CA PRO A 54 16.41 13.91 -25.77
C PRO A 54 17.20 14.42 -24.55
N ALA A 55 18.52 14.48 -24.66
CA ALA A 55 19.46 14.82 -23.58
C ALA A 55 19.25 16.22 -22.99
N THR A 56 18.48 17.07 -23.66
CA THR A 56 18.20 18.45 -23.24
C THR A 56 16.70 18.67 -23.04
N GLY A 57 16.27 18.53 -21.79
CA GLY A 57 15.16 19.31 -21.25
C GLY A 57 13.78 18.64 -21.25
N LYS A 58 13.31 18.34 -20.03
CA LYS A 58 11.90 18.46 -19.60
C LYS A 58 10.92 17.26 -19.57
N PRO A 59 11.28 15.96 -19.71
CA PRO A 59 10.34 14.88 -19.34
C PRO A 59 10.74 14.08 -18.09
N ILE A 60 11.88 14.35 -17.44
CA ILE A 60 12.27 13.55 -16.27
C ILE A 60 11.28 13.76 -15.12
N GLY A 61 10.92 15.01 -14.82
CA GLY A 61 9.94 15.31 -13.76
C GLY A 61 8.52 14.82 -14.07
N SER A 62 8.14 14.73 -15.35
CA SER A 62 6.77 14.41 -15.76
C SER A 62 6.39 12.95 -15.57
N VAL A 63 7.33 12.04 -15.80
CA VAL A 63 7.10 10.61 -15.55
C VAL A 63 7.45 10.26 -14.12
N LEU A 64 8.55 10.83 -13.62
CA LEU A 64 9.12 10.43 -12.33
C LEU A 64 8.14 10.71 -11.19
N LEU A 65 7.49 11.87 -11.19
CA LEU A 65 6.63 12.27 -10.09
C LEU A 65 5.37 11.39 -9.96
N PRO A 66 4.51 11.22 -10.98
CA PRO A 66 3.38 10.29 -10.87
C PRO A 66 3.83 8.85 -10.64
N ALA A 67 4.97 8.42 -11.20
CA ALA A 67 5.51 7.08 -10.96
C ALA A 67 5.95 6.86 -9.50
N THR A 68 6.61 7.84 -8.87
CA THR A 68 7.01 7.72 -7.46
C THR A 68 5.80 7.64 -6.55
N PHE A 69 4.80 8.51 -6.74
CA PHE A 69 3.55 8.44 -5.97
C PHE A 69 2.82 7.12 -6.16
N PHE A 70 2.79 6.60 -7.39
CA PHE A 70 2.21 5.29 -7.67
C PHE A 70 2.96 4.15 -6.97
N HIS A 71 4.30 4.15 -6.98
CA HIS A 71 5.06 3.13 -6.26
C HIS A 71 4.88 3.23 -4.74
N VAL A 72 4.85 4.43 -4.17
CA VAL A 72 4.58 4.63 -2.74
C VAL A 72 3.16 4.15 -2.40
N LEU A 73 2.17 4.42 -3.25
CA LEU A 73 0.80 3.91 -3.12
C LEU A 73 0.75 2.38 -3.15
N MET A 74 1.46 1.74 -4.07
CA MET A 74 1.53 0.29 -4.16
C MET A 74 2.20 -0.34 -2.94
N ILE A 75 3.34 0.20 -2.50
CA ILE A 75 4.07 -0.31 -1.34
C ILE A 75 3.22 -0.16 -0.08
N SER A 76 2.74 1.05 0.20
CA SER A 76 1.92 1.32 1.38
C SER A 76 0.62 0.51 1.38
N GLY A 77 -0.10 0.47 0.25
CA GLY A 77 -1.29 -0.34 0.08
C GLY A 77 -1.04 -1.83 0.33
N SER A 78 0.10 -2.35 -0.12
CA SER A 78 0.50 -3.75 0.12
C SER A 78 0.79 -4.03 1.58
N VAL A 79 1.53 -3.14 2.26
CA VAL A 79 1.83 -3.26 3.69
C VAL A 79 0.53 -3.29 4.51
N PHE A 80 -0.39 -2.37 4.25
CA PHE A 80 -1.69 -2.34 4.94
C PHE A 80 -2.57 -3.54 4.59
N ALA A 81 -2.60 -3.98 3.32
CA ALA A 81 -3.36 -5.16 2.92
C ALA A 81 -2.86 -6.43 3.62
N ILE A 82 -1.54 -6.62 3.70
CA ILE A 82 -0.94 -7.73 4.45
C ILE A 82 -1.29 -7.63 5.93
N GLY A 83 -1.19 -6.44 6.53
CA GLY A 83 -1.57 -6.19 7.92
C GLY A 83 -3.02 -6.57 8.22
N LEU A 84 -3.96 -6.12 7.38
CA LEU A 84 -5.39 -6.41 7.50
C LEU A 84 -5.72 -7.90 7.32
N ILE A 85 -5.07 -8.57 6.37
CA ILE A 85 -5.26 -10.02 6.16
C ILE A 85 -4.72 -10.79 7.36
N ALA A 86 -3.56 -10.40 7.86
CA ALA A 86 -2.93 -11.05 8.99
C ALA A 86 -3.74 -10.86 10.29
N ASP A 87 -4.30 -9.67 10.53
CA ASP A 87 -5.23 -9.42 11.63
C ASP A 87 -6.47 -10.32 11.54
N LYS A 88 -7.08 -10.44 10.33
CA LYS A 88 -8.19 -11.37 10.08
C LYS A 88 -7.84 -12.84 10.32
N LEU A 89 -6.58 -13.24 10.09
CA LEU A 89 -6.09 -14.60 10.38
C LEU A 89 -5.80 -14.83 11.87
N GLY A 90 -5.92 -13.78 12.70
CA GLY A 90 -5.69 -13.80 14.14
C GLY A 90 -4.22 -13.70 14.51
N PHE A 91 -3.38 -13.14 13.63
CA PHE A 91 -2.05 -12.68 14.01
C PHE A 91 -2.19 -11.35 14.75
N LYS A 92 -1.60 -11.25 15.94
CA LYS A 92 -1.58 -9.99 16.70
C LYS A 92 -0.58 -9.03 16.05
N LEU A 93 -1.06 -8.27 15.07
CA LEU A 93 -0.34 -7.14 14.49
C LEU A 93 -1.00 -5.87 15.02
N ASP A 94 -0.87 -5.69 16.33
CA ASP A 94 -1.54 -4.59 17.05
C ASP A 94 -1.10 -3.20 16.57
N GLU A 95 0.01 -3.14 15.83
CA GLU A 95 0.70 -1.92 15.39
C GLU A 95 0.41 -1.54 13.93
N LEU A 96 0.12 -2.50 13.05
CA LEU A 96 -0.03 -2.23 11.61
C LEU A 96 -1.45 -1.82 11.21
N THR A 97 -2.45 -2.21 11.99
CA THR A 97 -3.86 -1.94 11.71
C THR A 97 -4.41 -0.89 12.65
N PRO A 98 -4.83 0.29 12.16
CA PRO A 98 -5.35 1.34 13.02
C PRO A 98 -6.66 0.89 13.69
N LYS A 99 -6.60 0.72 15.02
CA LYS A 99 -7.76 0.35 15.84
C LYS A 99 -8.63 1.56 16.18
N THR A 100 -8.02 2.74 16.28
CA THR A 100 -8.71 3.99 16.61
C THR A 100 -9.40 4.59 15.38
N MET A 101 -10.50 5.31 15.60
CA MET A 101 -11.19 6.04 14.53
C MET A 101 -10.25 7.06 13.88
N GLN A 102 -9.44 7.75 14.68
CA GLN A 102 -8.45 8.71 14.19
C GLN A 102 -7.40 8.05 13.28
N GLY A 103 -6.85 6.89 13.66
CA GLY A 103 -5.88 6.19 12.82
C GLY A 103 -6.48 5.74 11.48
N LYS A 104 -7.77 5.38 11.45
CA LYS A 104 -8.48 5.06 10.21
C LYS A 104 -8.65 6.29 9.32
N ILE A 105 -8.95 7.45 9.90
CA ILE A 105 -9.05 8.73 9.17
C ILE A 105 -7.68 9.11 8.61
N ASN A 106 -6.61 9.06 9.42
CA ASN A 106 -5.25 9.35 8.98
C ASN A 106 -4.84 8.46 7.80
N LEU A 107 -5.18 7.16 7.86
CA LEU A 107 -4.92 6.23 6.77
C LEU A 107 -5.65 6.61 5.47
N VAL A 108 -6.93 6.98 5.56
CA VAL A 108 -7.70 7.43 4.39
C VAL A 108 -7.11 8.73 3.82
N VAL A 109 -6.78 9.69 4.68
CA VAL A 109 -6.18 10.97 4.28
C VAL A 109 -4.83 10.75 3.59
N PHE A 110 -4.02 9.81 4.09
CA PHE A 110 -2.77 9.41 3.46
C PHE A 110 -2.97 8.84 2.05
N PHE A 111 -3.96 7.97 1.84
CA PHE A 111 -4.28 7.48 0.50
C PHE A 111 -4.82 8.58 -0.43
N ILE A 112 -5.57 9.55 0.09
CA ILE A 112 -6.01 10.72 -0.68
C ILE A 112 -4.80 11.57 -1.11
N MET A 113 -3.84 11.79 -0.21
CA MET A 113 -2.60 12.50 -0.51
C MET A 113 -1.83 11.79 -1.64
N LEU A 114 -1.68 10.46 -1.57
CA LEU A 114 -0.95 9.71 -2.59
C LEU A 114 -1.65 9.71 -3.95
N THR A 115 -2.97 9.50 -3.97
CA THR A 115 -3.75 9.49 -5.21
C THR A 115 -3.83 10.88 -5.84
N SER A 116 -3.96 11.94 -5.05
CA SER A 116 -3.88 13.32 -5.56
C SER A 116 -2.50 13.66 -6.13
N GLY A 117 -1.41 13.16 -5.54
CA GLY A 117 -0.05 13.28 -6.10
C GLY A 117 0.12 12.62 -7.48
N ILE A 118 -0.63 11.57 -7.78
CA ILE A 118 -0.71 10.98 -9.13
C ILE A 118 -1.54 11.88 -10.05
N ILE A 119 -2.77 12.20 -9.64
CA ILE A 119 -3.77 12.89 -10.48
C ILE A 119 -3.32 14.31 -10.86
N MET A 120 -2.59 15.01 -9.99
CA MET A 120 -2.18 16.39 -10.24
C MET A 120 -1.34 16.58 -11.50
N TRP A 121 -0.73 15.51 -12.00
CA TRP A 121 0.01 15.54 -13.26
C TRP A 121 -0.91 15.81 -14.47
N TRP A 122 -2.11 15.24 -14.49
CA TRP A 122 -3.10 15.47 -15.56
C TRP A 122 -4.04 16.63 -15.23
N TYR A 123 -4.36 16.83 -13.94
CA TYR A 123 -5.32 17.81 -13.47
C TYR A 123 -4.71 18.65 -12.34
N PRO A 124 -4.09 19.81 -12.64
CA PRO A 124 -3.41 20.63 -11.64
C PRO A 124 -4.26 21.02 -10.43
N ILE A 125 -5.59 21.03 -10.56
CA ILE A 125 -6.52 21.27 -9.45
C ILE A 125 -6.39 20.24 -8.31
N ALA A 126 -5.92 19.02 -8.59
CA ALA A 126 -5.66 18.00 -7.58
C ALA A 126 -4.47 18.36 -6.65
N PHE A 127 -3.74 19.44 -6.93
CA PHE A 127 -2.77 20.01 -6.01
C PHE A 127 -3.39 20.51 -4.69
N LEU A 128 -4.65 20.98 -4.73
CA LEU A 128 -5.35 21.45 -3.52
C LEU A 128 -5.57 20.33 -2.49
N PRO A 129 -6.20 19.18 -2.82
CA PRO A 129 -6.33 18.09 -1.88
C PRO A 129 -4.96 17.54 -1.45
N PHE A 130 -3.94 17.56 -2.31
CA PHE A 130 -2.58 17.16 -1.95
C PHE A 130 -2.02 18.00 -0.79
N ILE A 131 -2.04 19.34 -0.91
CA ILE A 131 -1.54 20.22 0.16
C ILE A 131 -2.39 20.09 1.42
N ILE A 132 -3.72 20.09 1.30
CA ILE A 132 -4.62 20.05 2.46
C ILE A 132 -4.37 18.78 3.27
N THR A 133 -4.29 17.63 2.60
CA THR A 133 -4.05 16.35 3.25
C THR A 133 -2.63 16.24 3.82
N ALA A 134 -1.61 16.72 3.10
CA ALA A 134 -0.24 16.76 3.60
C ALA A 134 -0.09 17.66 4.85
N ALA A 135 -0.70 18.84 4.84
CA ALA A 135 -0.71 19.76 5.98
C ALA A 135 -1.43 19.13 7.18
N TYR A 136 -2.60 18.52 6.95
CA TYR A 136 -3.35 17.82 7.99
C TYR A 136 -2.52 16.72 8.67
N LEU A 137 -1.88 15.85 7.88
CA LEU A 137 -1.05 14.77 8.41
C LEU A 137 0.15 15.33 9.18
N THR A 138 0.77 16.38 8.67
CA THR A 138 1.92 17.03 9.32
C THR A 138 1.52 17.62 10.67
N ILE A 139 0.38 18.32 10.76
CA ILE A 139 -0.11 18.91 12.01
C ILE A 139 -0.37 17.83 13.05
N ILE A 140 -0.97 16.71 12.66
CA ILE A 140 -1.27 15.61 13.58
C ILE A 140 0.00 14.94 14.10
N GLU A 141 1.02 14.74 13.26
CA GLU A 141 2.27 14.14 13.73
C GLU A 141 3.11 15.09 14.60
N LEU A 142 2.87 16.40 14.50
CA LEU A 142 3.53 17.41 15.34
C LEU A 142 2.79 17.69 16.66
N SER A 143 1.51 17.30 16.79
CA SER A 143 0.67 17.55 17.97
C SER A 143 0.78 16.44 19.01
#